data_AF-A0A1I4WRS9-F1
#
_entry.id   AF-A0A1I4WRS9-F1
#
_cell.length_a   1.000
_cell.length_b   1.000
_cell.length_c   1.000
_cell.angle_alpha   90.00
_cell.angle_beta   90.00
_cell.angle_gamma   90.00
#
_symmetry.space_group_name_H-M   'P 1'
#
loop_
_entity.id
_entity.type
_entity.pdbx_description
1 polymer ?
#
loop_
_entity_poly.entity_id
_entity_poly.type
_entity_poly.pdbx_seq_one_letter_code
_entity_poly.pdbx_strand_id
1 'polypeptide(L)'
;MTKCTQESFNFPEVKKRTVEVNFQGGDITSDDGVMLLRQADKRIGLSKAVAQALEDNRRQASCKHDILTLLRQRIYGVACGYEDLNDHQKLRHDLAIQSAVEREEVLASCSTLCRWENRANRQNGLACSSSNDRAVYGFIQTAT
;
A
#
# COMPACT_ATOMS: atom_id res chain seq x y z
N MET A 1 -26.34 2.68 -31.98
CA MET A 1 -25.99 2.71 -30.54
C MET A 1 -24.64 2.03 -30.39
N THR A 2 -23.56 2.77 -30.17
CA THR A 2 -22.20 2.23 -30.06
C THR A 2 -22.03 1.55 -28.71
N LYS A 3 -21.64 0.26 -28.70
CA LYS A 3 -21.19 -0.44 -27.50
C LYS A 3 -19.83 0.13 -27.10
N CYS A 4 -19.80 1.05 -26.14
CA CYS A 4 -18.58 1.64 -25.58
C CYS A 4 -18.10 0.91 -24.31
N THR A 5 -18.39 -0.39 -24.18
CA THR A 5 -17.91 -1.18 -23.04
C THR A 5 -16.62 -1.87 -23.43
N GLN A 6 -15.51 -1.43 -22.83
CA GLN A 6 -14.21 -2.07 -23.01
C GLN A 6 -14.22 -3.41 -22.26
N GLU A 7 -13.98 -4.53 -22.96
CA GLU A 7 -14.15 -5.88 -22.41
C GLU A 7 -12.99 -6.31 -21.49
N SER A 8 -11.79 -5.80 -21.76
CA SER A 8 -10.64 -5.92 -20.87
C SER A 8 -9.63 -4.79 -21.08
N PHE A 9 -8.77 -4.58 -20.09
CA PHE A 9 -7.60 -3.72 -20.21
C PHE A 9 -6.51 -4.14 -19.23
N ASN A 10 -5.28 -3.68 -19.48
CA ASN A 10 -4.12 -4.03 -18.67
C ASN A 10 -3.69 -2.87 -17.78
N PHE A 11 -3.33 -3.19 -16.55
CA PHE A 11 -2.53 -2.32 -15.69
C PHE A 11 -1.03 -2.50 -15.96
N PRO A 12 -0.20 -1.52 -15.58
CA PRO A 12 1.25 -1.69 -15.61
C PRO A 12 1.67 -2.90 -14.77
N GLU A 13 2.64 -3.65 -15.29
CA GLU A 13 3.11 -4.90 -14.69
C GLU A 13 3.45 -4.75 -13.20
N VAL A 14 3.15 -5.82 -12.47
CA VAL A 14 3.53 -5.98 -11.07
C VAL A 14 4.61 -7.04 -11.03
N LYS A 15 5.85 -6.61 -10.76
CA LYS A 15 7.05 -7.44 -10.86
C LYS A 15 7.22 -8.02 -12.27
N LYS A 16 6.96 -9.32 -12.46
CA LYS A 16 7.06 -10.05 -13.74
C LYS A 16 5.69 -10.59 -14.19
N ARG A 17 4.60 -10.04 -13.65
CA ARG A 17 3.23 -10.50 -13.89
C ARG A 17 2.44 -9.40 -14.60
N THR A 18 1.72 -9.80 -15.62
CA THR A 18 0.68 -9.00 -16.26
C THR A 18 -0.55 -8.96 -15.36
N VAL A 19 -1.15 -7.78 -15.20
CA VAL A 19 -2.39 -7.60 -14.45
C VAL A 19 -3.45 -7.13 -15.44
N GLU A 20 -4.36 -8.05 -15.78
CA GLU A 20 -5.49 -7.80 -16.67
C GLU A 20 -6.78 -7.69 -15.85
N VAL A 21 -7.60 -6.69 -16.16
CA VAL A 21 -8.99 -6.63 -15.72
C VAL A 21 -9.86 -7.15 -16.84
N ASN A 22 -10.71 -8.14 -16.54
CA ASN A 22 -11.72 -8.65 -17.46
C ASN A 22 -13.04 -8.92 -16.72
N PHE A 23 -14.11 -9.15 -17.47
CA PHE A 23 -15.45 -9.41 -16.92
C PHE A 23 -15.88 -10.88 -17.04
N GLN A 24 -14.93 -11.82 -17.05
CA GLN A 24 -15.20 -13.25 -17.23
C GLN A 24 -15.41 -14.04 -15.92
N GLY A 25 -15.31 -13.38 -14.76
CA GLY A 25 -15.68 -13.97 -13.46
C GLY A 25 -14.64 -14.89 -12.82
N GLY A 26 -13.35 -14.65 -13.06
CA GLY A 26 -12.23 -15.35 -12.39
C GLY A 26 -12.03 -14.91 -10.93
N ASP A 27 -10.83 -14.43 -10.59
CA ASP A 27 -10.59 -13.80 -9.30
C ASP A 27 -11.28 -12.43 -9.24
N ILE A 28 -12.38 -12.34 -8.52
CA ILE A 28 -13.22 -11.14 -8.43
C ILE A 28 -12.77 -10.29 -7.25
N THR A 29 -12.59 -9.00 -7.50
CA THR A 29 -12.37 -7.97 -6.47
C THR A 29 -13.38 -6.84 -6.65
N SER A 30 -13.72 -6.16 -5.56
CA SER A 30 -14.47 -4.89 -5.60
C SER A 30 -13.55 -3.67 -5.43
N ASP A 31 -12.24 -3.91 -5.26
CA ASP A 31 -11.24 -2.91 -4.90
C ASP A 31 -10.23 -2.67 -6.03
N ASP A 32 -10.56 -2.99 -7.27
CA ASP A 32 -9.68 -2.86 -8.45
C ASP A 32 -9.11 -1.45 -8.64
N GLY A 33 -9.85 -0.41 -8.22
CA GLY A 33 -9.42 0.99 -8.19
C GLY A 33 -8.11 1.23 -7.40
N VAL A 34 -7.75 0.33 -6.49
CA VAL A 34 -6.47 0.36 -5.77
C VAL A 34 -5.25 0.34 -6.71
N MET A 35 -5.40 -0.22 -7.92
CA MET A 35 -4.31 -0.27 -8.91
C MET A 35 -4.01 1.12 -9.49
N LEU A 36 -4.99 2.02 -9.53
CA LEU A 36 -4.77 3.43 -9.87
C LEU A 36 -4.04 4.15 -8.75
N LEU A 37 -4.41 3.88 -7.48
CA LEU A 37 -3.72 4.42 -6.33
C LEU A 37 -2.25 3.99 -6.29
N ARG A 38 -1.96 2.71 -6.59
CA ARG A 38 -0.58 2.23 -6.77
C ARG A 38 0.18 3.06 -7.80
N GLN A 39 -0.43 3.34 -8.96
CA GLN A 39 0.25 4.12 -10.01
C GLN A 39 0.56 5.54 -9.54
N ALA A 40 -0.39 6.20 -8.88
CA ALA A 40 -0.19 7.52 -8.31
C ALA A 40 0.93 7.50 -7.25
N ASP A 41 0.89 6.56 -6.30
CA ASP A 41 1.92 6.41 -5.28
C ASP A 41 3.31 6.12 -5.87
N LYS A 42 3.42 5.26 -6.90
CA LYS A 42 4.70 5.00 -7.56
C LYS A 42 5.23 6.20 -8.32
N ARG A 43 4.36 7.01 -8.92
CA ARG A 43 4.74 8.23 -9.65
C ARG A 43 5.24 9.32 -8.70
N ILE A 44 4.62 9.46 -7.54
CA ILE A 44 4.97 10.50 -6.55
C ILE A 44 6.07 10.01 -5.60
N GLY A 45 6.15 8.71 -5.34
CA GLY A 45 7.11 8.09 -4.43
C GLY A 45 6.78 8.26 -2.95
N LEU A 46 5.54 8.65 -2.60
CA LEU A 46 5.16 9.04 -1.24
C LEU A 46 5.39 7.92 -0.21
N SER A 47 4.80 6.75 -0.43
CA SER A 47 4.92 5.63 0.52
C SER A 47 6.38 5.20 0.70
N LYS A 48 7.18 5.25 -0.37
CA LYS A 48 8.61 4.92 -0.34
C LYS A 48 9.39 5.93 0.50
N ALA A 49 9.14 7.23 0.31
CA ALA A 49 9.78 8.29 1.07
C ALA A 49 9.45 8.18 2.57
N VAL A 50 8.18 7.95 2.90
CA VAL A 50 7.74 7.76 4.29
C VAL A 50 8.39 6.49 4.88
N ALA A 51 8.38 5.37 4.17
CA ALA A 51 8.98 4.12 4.65
C ALA A 51 10.48 4.25 4.93
N GLN A 52 11.21 5.07 4.14
CA GLN A 52 12.64 5.34 4.36
C GLN A 52 12.90 6.22 5.59
N ALA A 53 11.95 7.07 5.97
CA ALA A 53 12.05 7.89 7.17
C ALA A 53 11.69 7.14 8.46
N LEU A 54 11.11 5.94 8.36
CA LEU A 54 10.73 5.12 9.50
C LEU A 54 11.86 4.15 9.88
N GLU A 55 12.29 4.21 11.14
CA GLU A 55 13.21 3.22 11.69
C GLU A 55 12.52 1.88 11.95
N ASP A 56 13.06 0.79 11.40
CA ASP A 56 12.56 -0.56 11.68
C ASP A 56 13.33 -1.27 12.81
N ASN A 57 12.98 -0.93 14.05
CA ASN A 57 13.56 -1.55 15.24
C ASN A 57 12.99 -2.95 15.57
N ARG A 58 12.28 -3.59 14.62
CA ARG A 58 11.81 -4.97 14.78
C ARG A 58 12.94 -5.96 14.50
N ARG A 59 12.87 -7.13 15.13
CA ARG A 59 13.79 -8.23 14.82
C ARG A 59 13.49 -8.74 13.40
N GLN A 60 14.35 -8.41 12.44
CA GLN A 60 14.12 -8.69 11.02
C GLN A 60 13.93 -10.18 10.72
N ALA A 61 14.64 -11.07 11.42
CA ALA A 61 14.46 -12.53 11.29
C ALA A 61 13.06 -13.03 11.67
N SER A 62 12.25 -12.22 12.36
CA SER A 62 10.86 -12.53 12.73
C SER A 62 9.83 -11.74 11.92
N CYS A 63 10.26 -10.99 10.91
CA CYS A 63 9.40 -10.14 10.09
C CYS A 63 9.16 -10.77 8.73
N LYS A 64 7.90 -11.10 8.44
CA LYS A 64 7.48 -11.56 7.10
C LYS A 64 7.25 -10.38 6.13
N HIS A 65 6.84 -9.23 6.66
CA HIS A 65 6.47 -8.05 5.88
C HIS A 65 7.37 -6.87 6.23
N ASP A 66 8.00 -6.30 5.21
CA ASP A 66 8.80 -5.07 5.32
C ASP A 66 7.90 -3.85 5.62
N ILE A 67 8.51 -2.75 6.07
CA ILE A 67 7.78 -1.52 6.42
C ILE A 67 6.99 -0.98 5.24
N LEU A 68 7.58 -0.96 4.04
CA LEU A 68 6.92 -0.39 2.87
C LEU A 68 5.63 -1.14 2.54
N THR A 69 5.66 -2.47 2.63
CA THR A 69 4.50 -3.33 2.42
C THR A 69 3.40 -3.05 3.45
N LEU A 70 3.76 -2.98 4.74
CA LEU A 70 2.80 -2.68 5.81
C LEU A 70 2.19 -1.29 5.66
N LEU A 71 3.03 -0.31 5.33
CA LEU A 71 2.63 1.08 5.12
C LEU A 71 1.68 1.21 3.93
N ARG A 72 2.03 0.64 2.76
CA ARG A 72 1.17 0.64 1.58
C ARG A 72 -0.14 -0.08 1.84
N GLN A 73 -0.10 -1.25 2.49
CA GLN A 73 -1.32 -1.99 2.84
C GLN A 73 -2.26 -1.12 3.67
N ARG A 74 -1.75 -0.30 4.60
CA ARG A 74 -2.60 0.60 5.39
C ARG A 74 -3.06 1.84 4.66
N ILE A 75 -2.15 2.56 3.99
CA ILE A 75 -2.53 3.75 3.23
C ILE A 75 -3.59 3.39 2.18
N TYR A 76 -3.40 2.27 1.48
CA TYR A 76 -4.34 1.84 0.45
C TYR A 76 -5.66 1.36 1.04
N GLY A 77 -5.63 0.60 2.16
CA GLY A 77 -6.84 0.23 2.89
C GLY A 77 -7.67 1.45 3.27
N VAL A 78 -7.05 2.45 3.91
CA VAL A 78 -7.73 3.70 4.29
C VAL A 78 -8.28 4.44 3.07
N ALA A 79 -7.51 4.53 1.98
CA ALA A 79 -7.96 5.18 0.75
C ALA A 79 -9.13 4.46 0.07
N CYS A 80 -9.24 3.14 0.24
CA CYS A 80 -10.38 2.33 -0.21
C CYS A 80 -11.57 2.36 0.77
N GLY A 81 -11.49 3.09 1.89
CA GLY A 81 -12.56 3.18 2.89
C GLY A 81 -12.52 2.11 3.98
N TYR A 82 -11.38 1.44 4.17
CA TYR A 82 -11.13 0.47 5.23
C TYR A 82 -10.27 1.10 6.33
N GLU A 83 -10.83 2.08 7.04
CA GLU A 83 -10.12 2.74 8.13
C GLU A 83 -9.81 1.80 9.29
N ASP A 84 -10.72 0.86 9.60
CA ASP A 84 -10.54 -0.10 10.66
C ASP A 84 -9.71 -1.31 10.20
N LEU A 85 -9.11 -1.97 11.18
CA LEU A 85 -8.19 -3.06 10.90
C LEU A 85 -8.88 -4.40 10.72
N ASN A 86 -10.16 -4.55 11.07
CA ASN A 86 -10.90 -5.83 11.02
C ASN A 86 -10.98 -6.41 9.58
N ASP A 87 -11.18 -5.57 8.56
CA ASP A 87 -11.34 -5.98 7.17
C ASP A 87 -10.03 -6.49 6.58
N HIS A 88 -8.90 -6.09 7.14
CA HIS A 88 -7.59 -6.61 6.76
C HIS A 88 -7.44 -8.12 6.97
N GLN A 89 -8.33 -8.79 7.72
CA GLN A 89 -8.33 -10.25 7.81
C GLN A 89 -8.78 -10.89 6.50
N LYS A 90 -9.71 -10.24 5.78
CA LYS A 90 -10.20 -10.68 4.46
C LYS A 90 -9.35 -10.08 3.35
N LEU A 91 -9.13 -8.76 3.37
CA LEU A 91 -8.39 -8.02 2.33
C LEU A 91 -6.97 -8.52 2.10
N ARG A 92 -6.33 -9.11 3.12
CA ARG A 92 -5.00 -9.71 2.96
C ARG A 92 -4.92 -10.84 1.91
N HIS A 93 -6.07 -11.39 1.53
CA HIS A 93 -6.20 -12.43 0.51
C HIS A 93 -6.64 -11.88 -0.85
N ASP A 94 -7.05 -10.62 -0.94
CA ASP A 94 -7.47 -10.00 -2.19
C ASP A 94 -6.26 -9.82 -3.14
N LEU A 95 -6.38 -10.32 -4.36
CA LEU A 95 -5.29 -10.30 -5.34
C LEU A 95 -5.01 -8.91 -5.90
N ALA A 96 -6.01 -8.03 -6.01
CA ALA A 96 -5.81 -6.66 -6.44
C ALA A 96 -5.05 -5.88 -5.35
N ILE A 97 -5.43 -6.05 -4.08
CA ILE A 97 -4.71 -5.43 -2.96
C ILE A 97 -3.27 -5.97 -2.88
N GLN A 98 -3.05 -7.29 -2.99
CA GLN A 98 -1.71 -7.89 -3.02
C GLN A 98 -0.85 -7.33 -4.16
N SER A 99 -1.44 -7.25 -5.36
CA SER A 99 -0.79 -6.70 -6.55
C SER A 99 -0.45 -5.23 -6.39
N ALA A 100 -1.36 -4.44 -5.79
CA ALA A 100 -1.17 -3.02 -5.55
C ALA A 100 0.02 -2.75 -4.61
N VAL A 101 0.18 -3.57 -3.57
CA VAL A 101 1.32 -3.46 -2.64
C VAL A 101 2.57 -4.21 -3.12
N GLU A 102 2.54 -4.74 -4.34
CA GLU A 102 3.65 -5.44 -5.00
C GLU A 102 4.09 -6.72 -4.26
N ARG A 103 3.14 -7.45 -3.68
CA ARG A 103 3.36 -8.74 -3.00
C ARG A 103 2.63 -9.87 -3.72
N GLU A 104 3.14 -11.07 -3.55
CA GLU A 104 2.58 -12.28 -4.16
C GLU A 104 2.02 -13.24 -3.12
N GLU A 105 2.28 -12.95 -1.86
CA GLU A 105 1.87 -13.75 -0.74
C GLU A 105 0.88 -13.00 0.15
N VAL A 106 0.15 -13.77 0.95
CA VAL A 106 -0.86 -13.25 1.87
C VAL A 106 -0.28 -12.13 2.74
N LEU A 107 -0.95 -10.98 2.73
CA LEU A 107 -0.52 -9.77 3.42
C LEU A 107 -0.64 -9.91 4.94
N ALA A 108 -0.24 -8.85 5.64
CA ALA A 108 -0.30 -8.81 7.09
C ALA A 108 -1.75 -8.91 7.59
N SER A 109 -1.93 -9.63 8.70
CA SER A 109 -3.20 -9.70 9.42
C SER A 109 -3.51 -8.40 10.15
N CYS A 110 -4.76 -8.22 10.58
CA CYS A 110 -5.20 -7.11 11.45
C CYS A 110 -4.28 -6.95 12.67
N SER A 111 -3.96 -8.07 13.34
CA SER A 111 -3.12 -8.07 14.53
C SER A 111 -1.67 -7.66 14.25
N THR A 112 -1.14 -8.02 13.08
CA THR A 112 0.21 -7.62 12.67
C THR A 112 0.28 -6.12 12.38
N LEU A 113 -0.73 -5.59 11.69
CA LEU A 113 -0.87 -4.17 11.37
C LEU A 113 -1.09 -3.33 12.64
N CYS A 114 -2.01 -3.74 13.51
CA CYS A 114 -2.29 -3.09 14.79
C CYS A 114 -1.03 -2.98 15.66
N ARG A 115 -0.26 -4.07 15.76
CA ARG A 115 1.00 -4.07 16.51
C ARG A 115 2.05 -3.14 15.90
N TRP A 116 2.11 -3.07 14.57
CA TRP A 116 3.03 -2.20 13.85
C TRP A 116 2.65 -0.72 14.03
N GLU A 117 1.39 -0.34 13.84
CA GLU A 117 0.89 1.03 14.03
C GLU A 117 1.10 1.53 15.47
N ASN A 118 0.75 0.71 16.47
CA ASN A 118 0.95 1.06 17.88
C ASN A 118 2.43 1.08 18.31
N ARG A 119 3.33 0.47 17.53
CA ARG A 119 4.77 0.61 17.76
C ARG A 119 5.28 1.91 17.13
N ALA A 120 4.88 2.18 15.88
CA ALA A 120 5.23 3.40 15.18
C ALA A 120 4.78 4.64 15.96
N ASN A 121 3.57 4.66 16.53
CA ASN A 121 3.11 5.82 17.32
C ASN A 121 4.03 6.13 18.53
N ARG A 122 4.54 5.09 19.23
CA ARG A 122 5.47 5.26 20.35
C ARG A 122 6.87 5.74 19.92
N GLN A 123 7.33 5.33 18.75
CA GLN A 123 8.66 5.69 18.23
C GLN A 123 8.62 7.04 17.50
N ASN A 124 7.56 7.30 16.73
CA ASN A 124 7.35 8.51 15.93
C ASN A 124 6.83 9.69 16.74
N GLY A 125 6.15 9.50 17.88
CA GLY A 125 5.83 10.61 18.78
C GLY A 125 7.09 11.38 19.23
N LEU A 126 8.25 10.72 19.23
CA LEU A 126 9.56 11.30 19.53
C LEU A 126 10.35 11.70 18.26
N ALA A 127 10.16 11.00 17.14
CA ALA A 127 10.89 11.27 15.88
C ALA A 127 10.24 12.36 14.99
N CYS A 128 8.90 12.45 14.92
CA CYS A 128 8.21 13.49 14.12
C CYS A 128 8.32 14.88 14.77
N SER A 129 8.41 14.96 16.10
CA SER A 129 8.63 16.24 16.80
C SER A 129 10.05 16.79 16.57
N SER A 130 11.02 15.95 16.17
CA SER A 130 12.40 16.34 15.86
C SER A 130 12.69 16.44 14.35
N SER A 131 11.86 15.83 13.49
CA SER A 131 12.08 15.78 12.02
C SER A 131 11.25 16.78 11.21
N ASN A 132 10.36 17.54 11.87
CA ASN A 132 9.37 18.41 11.23
C ASN A 132 9.97 19.58 10.41
N ASP A 133 11.26 19.89 10.56
CA ASP A 133 11.90 21.01 9.83
C ASP A 133 12.63 20.62 8.53
N ARG A 134 12.82 19.33 8.23
CA ARG A 134 13.70 18.94 7.10
C ARG A 134 13.04 18.12 6.00
N ALA A 135 12.07 17.27 6.33
CA ALA A 135 11.45 16.38 5.35
C ALA A 135 10.40 17.08 4.47
N VAL A 136 9.61 18.01 5.05
CA VAL A 136 8.56 18.74 4.31
C VAL A 136 9.17 19.77 3.35
N TYR A 137 10.23 20.48 3.77
CA TYR A 137 10.92 21.46 2.91
C TYR A 137 11.66 20.82 1.73
N GLY A 138 12.23 19.62 1.89
CA GLY A 138 12.93 18.93 0.80
C GLY A 138 11.99 18.45 -0.32
N PHE A 139 10.74 18.10 0.03
CA PHE A 139 9.73 17.66 -0.94
C PHE A 139 9.18 18.82 -1.78
N ILE A 140 9.10 20.03 -1.21
CA ILE A 140 8.64 21.22 -1.94
C ILE A 140 9.75 21.76 -2.89
N GLN A 141 11.02 21.71 -2.48
CA GLN A 141 12.12 22.25 -3.30
C GLN A 141 12.52 21.40 -4.51
N THR A 142 12.16 20.12 -4.57
CA THR A 142 12.45 19.25 -5.74
C THR A 142 11.37 19.31 -6.82
N ALA A 143 10.28 20.05 -6.60
CA ALA A 143 9.17 20.23 -7.54
C ALA A 143 9.09 21.64 -8.15
N THR A 144 10.15 22.45 -8.04
CA THR A 144 10.30 23.77 -8.70
C THR A 144 11.55 23.77 -9.56
#